data_AF-A0A0C3MKQ4-F1
#
_entry.id   AF-A0A0C3MKQ4-F1
#
_cell.length_a   1.000
_cell.length_b   1.000
_cell.length_c   1.000
_cell.angle_alpha   90.00
_cell.angle_beta   90.00
_cell.angle_gamma   90.00
#
_symmetry.space_group_name_H-M   'P 1'
#
loop_
_entity.id
_entity.type
_entity.pdbx_description
1 polymer ?
#
loop_
_entity_poly.entity_id
_entity_poly.type
_entity_poly.pdbx_seq_one_letter_code
_entity_poly.pdbx_strand_id
1 'polypeptide(L)'
;PSNWPADVVYLNKQRYDPKLPPIVRKRIQSSGSVKPLQKSRLVKIQVIADPSHPARGQRGLFASQKIPPSTHILDYLGEVHSDDRLDSDYDLSLLQSSSPLSGNDTETCTNIGVDAMRMGNEARFINDYRGTGVAKPNVDFREREVDGELRMSVWSCARGLRKGEEILVSYGKSWWKARSQ
;
A
#
# COMPACT_ATOMS: atom_id res chain seq x y z
N PRO A 1 -5.10 -12.25 -10.40
CA PRO A 1 -5.44 -11.24 -11.44
C PRO A 1 -4.60 -11.47 -12.71
N SER A 2 -4.98 -10.91 -13.87
CA SER A 2 -4.05 -10.91 -15.02
C SER A 2 -2.76 -10.18 -14.66
N ASN A 3 -1.61 -10.69 -15.12
CA ASN A 3 -0.26 -10.23 -14.77
C ASN A 3 0.09 -10.30 -13.28
N TRP A 4 -0.67 -11.02 -12.45
CA TRP A 4 -0.29 -11.30 -11.07
C TRP A 4 0.88 -12.31 -11.02
N PRO A 5 1.92 -12.08 -10.21
CA PRO A 5 3.05 -13.01 -10.06
C PRO A 5 2.62 -14.30 -9.35
N ALA A 6 3.22 -15.44 -9.75
CA ALA A 6 2.82 -16.77 -9.28
C ALA A 6 3.27 -17.07 -7.83
N ASP A 7 4.32 -16.39 -7.39
CA ASP A 7 4.99 -16.54 -6.09
C ASP A 7 4.44 -15.61 -5.00
N VAL A 8 3.45 -14.77 -5.32
CA VAL A 8 2.82 -13.84 -4.36
C VAL A 8 1.37 -14.24 -4.15
N VAL A 9 0.95 -14.34 -2.89
CA VAL A 9 -0.44 -14.67 -2.54
C VAL A 9 -1.35 -13.47 -2.78
N TYR A 10 -2.40 -13.65 -3.59
CA TYR A 10 -3.41 -12.60 -3.76
C TYR A 10 -4.36 -12.52 -2.56
N LEU A 11 -4.57 -11.31 -2.05
CA LEU A 11 -5.43 -11.01 -0.91
C LEU A 11 -6.66 -10.20 -1.31
N ASN A 12 -7.76 -10.48 -0.62
CA ASN A 12 -8.98 -9.68 -0.63
C ASN A 12 -9.33 -9.13 0.76
N LYS A 13 -8.49 -9.37 1.76
CA LYS A 13 -8.56 -8.81 3.12
C LYS A 13 -7.15 -8.74 3.71
N GLN A 14 -6.94 -7.88 4.70
CA GLN A 14 -5.70 -7.86 5.48
C GLN A 14 -5.41 -9.27 6.04
N ARG A 15 -4.14 -9.66 6.06
CA ARG A 15 -3.67 -10.74 6.91
C ARG A 15 -2.96 -10.14 8.10
N TYR A 16 -3.08 -10.75 9.27
CA TYR A 16 -2.43 -10.26 10.48
C TYR A 16 -1.34 -11.25 10.87
N ASP A 17 -0.12 -10.75 11.08
CA ASP A 17 0.97 -11.56 11.62
C ASP A 17 0.54 -12.14 12.98
N PRO A 18 0.72 -13.45 13.23
CA PRO A 18 0.42 -14.07 14.52
C PRO A 18 1.13 -13.42 15.73
N LYS A 19 2.28 -12.78 15.51
CA LYS A 19 3.05 -12.06 16.54
C LYS A 19 2.49 -10.68 16.86
N LEU A 20 1.52 -10.18 16.08
CA LEU A 20 0.93 -8.86 16.31
C LEU A 20 0.25 -8.83 17.69
N PRO A 21 0.65 -7.92 18.61
CA PRO A 21 0.09 -7.88 19.95
C PRO A 21 -1.44 -7.74 19.94
N PRO A 22 -2.20 -8.52 20.76
CA PRO A 22 -3.66 -8.46 20.76
C PRO A 22 -4.24 -7.06 21.03
N ILE A 23 -3.55 -6.28 21.88
CA ILE A 23 -3.94 -4.89 22.17
C ILE A 23 -3.81 -3.98 20.95
N VAL A 24 -2.77 -4.15 20.14
CA VAL A 24 -2.59 -3.43 18.88
C VAL A 24 -3.65 -3.88 17.88
N ARG A 25 -3.86 -5.20 17.77
CA ARG A 25 -4.87 -5.76 16.87
C ARG A 25 -6.26 -5.20 17.15
N LYS A 26 -6.65 -5.08 18.42
CA LYS A 26 -7.95 -4.50 18.82
C LYS A 26 -8.08 -3.01 18.47
N ARG A 27 -6.97 -2.26 18.40
CA ARG A 27 -6.96 -0.84 17.99
C ARG A 27 -7.16 -0.68 16.49
N ILE A 28 -6.55 -1.55 15.68
CA ILE A 28 -6.64 -1.49 14.21
C ILE A 28 -7.79 -2.31 13.63
N GLN A 29 -8.39 -3.20 14.43
CA GLN A 29 -9.53 -4.01 14.06
C GLN A 29 -10.50 -4.07 15.25
N SER A 30 -11.39 -3.08 15.34
CA SER A 30 -12.38 -2.95 16.41
C SER A 30 -13.57 -3.91 16.23
N SER A 31 -13.80 -4.37 15.00
CA SER A 31 -14.87 -5.32 14.63
C SER A 31 -14.29 -6.59 14.00
N GLY A 32 -14.86 -7.75 14.34
CA GLY A 32 -14.38 -9.06 13.87
C GLY A 32 -14.88 -9.48 12.48
N SER A 33 -15.82 -8.75 11.87
CA SER A 33 -16.43 -9.13 10.59
C SER A 33 -16.11 -8.11 9.51
N VAL A 34 -14.95 -8.28 8.90
CA VAL A 34 -14.49 -7.46 7.78
C VAL A 34 -14.86 -8.13 6.46
N LYS A 35 -15.61 -7.44 5.61
CA LYS A 35 -16.02 -7.98 4.31
C LYS A 35 -14.82 -8.08 3.37
N PRO A 36 -14.67 -9.18 2.62
CA PRO A 36 -13.67 -9.27 1.57
C PRO A 36 -13.87 -8.18 0.53
N LEU A 37 -12.79 -7.49 0.19
CA LEU A 37 -12.76 -6.51 -0.89
C LEU A 37 -13.00 -7.18 -2.24
N GLN A 38 -13.83 -6.51 -3.03
CA GLN A 38 -13.97 -6.85 -4.43
C GLN A 38 -12.78 -6.30 -5.20
N LYS A 39 -12.36 -7.04 -6.23
CA LYS A 39 -11.31 -6.59 -7.14
C LYS A 39 -11.71 -5.25 -7.78
N SER A 40 -10.85 -4.24 -7.67
CA SER A 40 -11.12 -2.93 -8.25
C SER A 40 -11.16 -3.02 -9.78
N ARG A 41 -12.25 -2.52 -10.37
CA ARG A 41 -12.40 -2.41 -11.82
C ARG A 41 -11.68 -1.18 -12.38
N LEU A 42 -11.20 -0.27 -11.53
CA LEU A 42 -10.54 0.98 -11.90
C LEU A 42 -9.10 0.79 -12.35
N VAL A 43 -8.51 -0.38 -12.10
CA VAL A 43 -7.08 -0.63 -12.28
C VAL A 43 -6.80 -1.90 -13.06
N LYS A 44 -5.61 -1.97 -13.66
CA LYS A 44 -5.04 -3.15 -14.30
C LYS A 44 -3.54 -3.18 -14.06
N ILE A 45 -2.97 -4.37 -13.96
CA ILE A 45 -1.53 -4.58 -13.86
C ILE A 45 -0.96 -4.74 -15.26
N GLN A 46 0.11 -4.01 -15.58
CA GLN A 46 0.80 -4.12 -16.86
C GLN A 46 2.31 -4.20 -16.65
N VAL A 47 3.01 -4.88 -17.56
CA VAL A 47 4.48 -4.82 -17.63
C VAL A 47 4.88 -3.49 -18.27
N ILE A 48 5.86 -2.82 -17.69
CA ILE A 48 6.34 -1.53 -18.14
C ILE A 48 7.36 -1.75 -19.25
N ALA A 49 7.00 -1.39 -20.47
CA ALA A 49 7.84 -1.57 -21.66
C ALA A 49 8.69 -0.33 -22.00
N ASP A 50 8.33 0.84 -21.46
CA ASP A 50 9.00 2.10 -21.78
C ASP A 50 10.50 2.05 -21.42
N PRO A 51 11.42 2.25 -22.39
CA PRO A 51 12.85 2.15 -22.15
C PRO A 51 13.39 3.22 -21.19
N SER A 52 12.71 4.34 -21.03
CA SER A 52 13.08 5.45 -20.14
C SER A 52 12.58 5.29 -18.70
N HIS A 53 11.66 4.34 -18.47
CA HIS A 53 11.04 4.17 -17.17
C HIS A 53 11.99 3.46 -16.18
N PRO A 54 12.15 3.94 -14.93
CA PRO A 54 13.06 3.34 -13.95
C PRO A 54 12.73 1.86 -13.65
N ALA A 55 11.44 1.53 -13.62
CA ALA A 55 10.94 0.17 -13.43
C ALA A 55 10.70 -0.61 -14.75
N ARG A 56 11.44 -0.30 -15.83
CA ARG A 56 11.35 -1.04 -17.10
C ARG A 56 11.47 -2.56 -16.88
N GLY A 57 10.58 -3.32 -17.51
CA GLY A 57 10.51 -4.78 -17.40
C GLY A 57 9.82 -5.27 -16.12
N GLN A 58 9.60 -4.40 -15.13
CA GLN A 58 8.79 -4.69 -13.95
C GLN A 58 7.30 -4.41 -14.24
N ARG A 59 6.47 -4.53 -13.20
CA ARG A 59 5.03 -4.30 -13.29
C ARG A 59 4.68 -2.92 -12.72
N GLY A 60 3.73 -2.25 -13.35
CA GLY A 60 3.09 -1.04 -12.85
C GLY A 60 1.58 -1.23 -12.72
N LEU A 61 0.95 -0.36 -11.94
CA LEU A 61 -0.49 -0.27 -11.81
C LEU A 61 -1.02 0.85 -12.71
N PHE A 62 -2.00 0.57 -13.56
CA PHE A 62 -2.51 1.52 -14.54
C PHE A 62 -4.01 1.69 -14.41
N ALA A 63 -4.51 2.90 -14.68
CA ALA A 63 -5.92 3.19 -14.73
C ALA A 63 -6.59 2.44 -15.92
N SER A 64 -7.60 1.62 -15.64
CA SER A 64 -8.36 0.89 -16.67
C SER A 64 -9.40 1.79 -17.37
N GLN A 65 -9.78 2.89 -16.71
CA GLN A 65 -10.74 3.89 -17.15
C GLN A 65 -10.39 5.27 -16.58
N LYS A 66 -11.15 6.31 -16.93
CA LYS A 66 -11.00 7.64 -16.32
C LYS A 66 -11.33 7.55 -14.83
N ILE A 67 -10.45 8.07 -13.98
CA ILE A 67 -10.65 8.16 -12.52
C ILE A 67 -10.80 9.64 -12.18
N PRO A 68 -11.95 10.07 -11.63
CA PRO A 68 -12.14 11.46 -11.22
C PRO A 68 -11.14 11.88 -10.12
N PRO A 69 -10.98 13.19 -9.87
CA PRO A 69 -10.26 13.68 -8.69
C PRO A 69 -10.81 13.13 -7.38
N SER A 70 -9.96 13.04 -6.35
CA SER A 70 -10.35 12.72 -4.96
C SER A 70 -11.19 11.44 -4.82
N THR A 71 -10.90 10.44 -5.65
CA THR A 71 -11.65 9.18 -5.74
C THR A 71 -10.85 8.06 -5.10
N HIS A 72 -11.48 7.27 -4.23
CA HIS A 72 -10.92 6.04 -3.71
C HIS A 72 -10.75 5.03 -4.84
N ILE A 73 -9.55 4.49 -5.01
CA ILE A 73 -9.23 3.58 -6.11
C ILE A 73 -9.26 2.12 -5.63
N LEU A 74 -8.55 1.84 -4.54
CA LEU A 74 -8.45 0.55 -3.84
C LEU A 74 -7.72 0.72 -2.50
N ASP A 75 -7.85 -0.26 -1.62
CA ASP A 75 -7.04 -0.34 -0.40
C ASP A 75 -5.71 -1.07 -0.70
N TYR A 76 -4.64 -0.71 0.01
CA TYR A 76 -3.36 -1.43 -0.02
C TYR A 76 -3.43 -2.58 0.99
N LEU A 77 -3.38 -3.82 0.49
CA LEU A 77 -3.45 -5.02 1.33
C LEU A 77 -2.10 -5.71 1.41
N GLY A 78 -1.81 -6.25 2.60
CA GLY A 78 -0.63 -7.06 2.88
C GLY A 78 -0.77 -7.85 4.18
N GLU A 79 0.36 -8.25 4.73
CA GLU A 79 0.48 -8.72 6.10
C GLU A 79 0.65 -7.53 7.04
N VAL A 80 -0.20 -7.40 8.05
CA VAL A 80 -0.13 -6.38 9.09
C VAL A 80 0.78 -6.88 10.20
N HIS A 81 1.83 -6.11 10.50
CA HIS A 81 2.88 -6.49 11.44
C HIS A 81 3.29 -5.33 12.35
N SER A 82 4.11 -5.62 13.36
CA SER A 82 4.63 -4.64 14.33
C SER A 82 6.16 -4.70 14.49
N ASP A 83 6.84 -5.45 13.64
CA ASP A 83 8.30 -5.57 13.57
C ASP A 83 8.86 -4.89 12.33
N ASP A 84 10.17 -4.66 12.30
CA ASP A 84 10.83 -4.04 11.15
C ASP A 84 10.99 -5.04 9.99
N ARG A 85 10.51 -4.67 8.80
CA ARG A 85 10.65 -5.46 7.56
C ARG A 85 11.74 -4.87 6.67
N LEU A 86 12.97 -4.92 7.17
CA LEU A 86 14.14 -4.30 6.53
C LEU A 86 14.46 -4.86 5.13
N ASP A 87 14.01 -6.07 4.82
CA ASP A 87 14.17 -6.75 3.53
C ASP A 87 12.99 -6.53 2.56
N SER A 88 11.98 -5.75 2.95
CA SER A 88 10.80 -5.48 2.13
C SER A 88 10.80 -4.06 1.54
N ASP A 89 10.73 -3.98 0.20
CA ASP A 89 10.40 -2.75 -0.53
C ASP A 89 8.88 -2.46 -0.57
N TYR A 90 8.07 -3.33 0.03
CA TYR A 90 6.61 -3.31 -0.04
C TYR A 90 5.95 -3.06 1.32
N ASP A 91 6.71 -2.61 2.32
CA ASP A 91 6.20 -2.28 3.65
C ASP A 91 5.78 -0.80 3.72
N LEU A 92 4.49 -0.57 4.00
CA LEU A 92 3.92 0.75 4.25
C LEU A 92 3.57 0.92 5.73
N SER A 93 4.03 2.02 6.34
CA SER A 93 3.56 2.40 7.68
C SER A 93 2.07 2.74 7.66
N LEU A 94 1.31 2.07 8.53
CA LEU A 94 -0.13 2.23 8.72
C LEU A 94 -0.46 3.07 9.94
N LEU A 95 0.26 2.83 11.05
CA LEU A 95 0.02 3.52 12.30
C LEU A 95 1.31 3.58 13.11
N GLN A 96 1.71 4.78 13.52
CA GLN A 96 2.77 4.95 14.49
C GLN A 96 2.14 5.14 15.87
N SER A 97 2.17 4.10 16.72
CA SER A 97 1.61 4.22 18.07
C SER A 97 2.62 4.93 18.98
N SER A 98 2.35 6.20 19.30
CA SER A 98 3.16 7.02 20.21
C SER A 98 2.82 6.84 21.70
N SER A 99 1.95 5.89 22.04
CA SER A 99 1.47 5.68 23.42
C SER A 99 1.94 4.32 23.95
N PRO A 100 2.56 4.26 25.15
CA PRO A 100 2.96 3.00 25.78
C PRO A 100 1.79 2.03 25.85
N LEU A 101 1.99 0.80 25.36
CA LEU A 101 0.96 -0.24 25.34
C LEU A 101 0.72 -0.85 26.74
N SER A 102 1.57 -0.54 27.73
CA SER A 102 1.47 -0.99 29.11
C SER A 102 2.05 0.07 30.05
N GLY A 103 1.38 0.35 31.16
CA GLY A 103 1.76 1.38 32.13
C GLY A 103 3.07 1.12 32.91
N ASN A 104 3.85 0.11 32.51
CA ASN A 104 5.15 -0.22 33.06
C ASN A 104 6.25 -0.41 31.99
N ASP A 105 5.94 -0.24 30.70
CA ASP A 105 6.95 -0.36 29.64
C ASP A 105 7.44 1.02 29.21
N THR A 106 8.74 1.23 29.34
CA THR A 106 9.46 2.40 28.85
C THR A 106 9.28 2.49 27.32
N GLU A 107 8.40 3.37 26.87
CA GLU A 107 8.38 4.04 25.55
C GLU A 107 8.83 3.23 24.31
N THR A 108 8.22 2.07 24.02
CA THR A 108 8.35 1.49 22.67
C THR A 108 7.21 1.98 21.77
N CYS A 109 7.49 3.02 20.99
CA CYS A 109 6.65 3.39 19.85
C CYS A 109 6.53 2.17 18.92
N THR A 110 5.37 1.51 18.90
CA THR A 110 5.17 0.37 18.00
C THR A 110 4.71 0.92 16.65
N ASN A 111 5.59 0.82 15.64
CA ASN A 111 5.23 1.12 14.25
C ASN A 111 4.48 -0.09 13.68
N ILE A 112 3.27 0.13 13.18
CA ILE A 112 2.45 -0.89 12.54
C ILE A 112 2.57 -0.71 11.04
N GLY A 113 3.03 -1.75 10.36
CA GLY A 113 3.21 -1.78 8.92
C GLY A 113 2.19 -2.68 8.21
N VAL A 114 2.15 -2.55 6.89
CA VAL A 114 1.43 -3.43 5.97
C VAL A 114 2.41 -3.83 4.88
N ASP A 115 2.92 -5.05 4.97
CA ASP A 115 3.91 -5.59 4.04
C ASP A 115 3.23 -6.38 2.91
N ALA A 116 3.43 -5.92 1.68
CA ALA A 116 2.92 -6.61 0.49
C ALA A 116 3.97 -7.43 -0.30
N MET A 117 5.12 -7.76 0.31
CA MET A 117 6.20 -8.49 -0.37
C MET A 117 5.76 -9.87 -0.84
N ARG A 118 5.21 -10.69 0.08
CA ARG A 118 4.82 -12.09 -0.17
C ARG A 118 3.33 -12.31 -0.37
N MET A 119 2.51 -11.33 0.02
CA MET A 119 1.06 -11.40 -0.12
C MET A 119 0.48 -10.00 -0.27
N GLY A 120 -0.55 -9.81 -1.08
CA GLY A 120 -1.17 -8.49 -1.22
C GLY A 120 -2.20 -8.43 -2.33
N ASN A 121 -2.53 -7.23 -2.78
CA ASN A 121 -3.43 -7.02 -3.92
C ASN A 121 -2.78 -6.13 -4.98
N GLU A 122 -3.56 -5.67 -5.96
CA GLU A 122 -3.07 -4.86 -7.08
C GLU A 122 -2.27 -3.62 -6.65
N ALA A 123 -2.55 -3.04 -5.48
CA ALA A 123 -1.93 -1.81 -5.00
C ALA A 123 -0.41 -1.94 -4.80
N ARG A 124 0.12 -3.16 -4.64
CA ARG A 124 1.56 -3.41 -4.52
C ARG A 124 2.37 -3.05 -5.76
N PHE A 125 1.72 -2.81 -6.90
CA PHE A 125 2.39 -2.43 -8.16
C PHE A 125 2.40 -0.93 -8.43
N ILE A 126 2.03 -0.10 -7.44
CA ILE A 126 2.13 1.35 -7.57
C ILE A 126 3.60 1.75 -7.43
N ASN A 127 4.13 2.42 -8.44
CA ASN A 127 5.52 2.88 -8.46
C ASN A 127 5.68 4.32 -7.93
N ASP A 128 6.92 4.70 -7.61
CA ASP A 128 7.28 6.09 -7.36
C ASP A 128 7.24 6.89 -8.67
N TYR A 129 6.77 8.12 -8.61
CA TYR A 129 6.65 8.99 -9.78
C TYR A 129 8.01 9.48 -10.33
N ARG A 130 9.09 9.47 -9.54
CA ARG A 130 10.37 10.05 -9.97
C ARG A 130 10.98 9.25 -11.10
N GLY A 131 11.49 9.95 -12.11
CA GLY A 131 12.12 9.33 -13.29
C GLY A 131 11.13 8.81 -14.35
N THR A 132 9.82 8.86 -14.11
CA THR A 132 8.79 8.35 -15.03
C THR A 132 8.33 9.37 -16.09
N GLY A 133 8.94 10.56 -16.13
CA GLY A 133 8.55 11.67 -17.01
C GLY A 133 7.37 12.50 -16.50
N VAL A 134 6.72 12.13 -15.37
CA VAL A 134 5.72 12.99 -14.71
C VAL A 134 6.34 13.90 -13.65
N ALA A 135 5.81 15.12 -13.52
CA ALA A 135 6.34 16.12 -12.59
C ALA A 135 5.95 15.89 -11.12
N LYS A 136 4.85 15.17 -10.88
CA LYS A 136 4.29 14.93 -9.54
C LYS A 136 3.51 13.62 -9.50
N PRO A 137 3.35 13.00 -8.30
CA PRO A 137 2.47 11.85 -8.16
C PRO A 137 1.02 12.23 -8.50
N ASN A 138 0.24 11.23 -8.92
CA ASN A 138 -1.16 11.40 -9.29
C ASN A 138 -2.13 10.70 -8.32
N VAL A 139 -1.59 9.96 -7.35
CA VAL A 139 -2.30 9.38 -6.23
C VAL A 139 -1.54 9.60 -4.92
N ASP A 140 -2.26 9.50 -3.81
CA ASP A 140 -1.73 9.55 -2.47
C ASP A 140 -2.30 8.43 -1.58
N PHE A 141 -1.50 8.05 -0.58
CA PHE A 141 -1.88 7.10 0.45
C PHE A 141 -2.59 7.83 1.60
N ARG A 142 -3.69 7.26 2.07
CA ARG A 142 -4.48 7.79 3.19
C ARG A 142 -4.95 6.66 4.10
N GLU A 143 -4.94 6.91 5.39
CA GLU A 143 -5.61 6.05 6.36
C GLU A 143 -7.13 6.09 6.14
N ARG A 144 -7.77 4.92 6.27
CA ARG A 144 -9.22 4.79 6.17
C ARG A 144 -9.71 3.66 7.07
N GLU A 145 -10.78 3.89 7.80
CA GLU A 145 -11.50 2.84 8.52
C GLU A 145 -12.60 2.23 7.64
N VAL A 146 -12.66 0.90 7.58
CA VAL A 146 -13.65 0.13 6.81
C VAL A 146 -14.12 -1.05 7.65
N ASP A 147 -15.41 -1.11 7.96
CA ASP A 147 -15.99 -2.17 8.78
C ASP A 147 -15.23 -2.38 10.12
N GLY A 148 -14.74 -1.29 10.73
CA GLY A 148 -13.94 -1.32 11.96
C GLY A 148 -12.48 -1.76 11.77
N GLU A 149 -11.98 -1.87 10.54
CA GLU A 149 -10.59 -2.17 10.20
C GLU A 149 -9.88 -0.93 9.65
N LEU A 150 -8.79 -0.52 10.29
CA LEU A 150 -7.88 0.52 9.79
C LEU A 150 -7.08 -0.04 8.62
N ARG A 151 -7.07 0.71 7.51
CA ARG A 151 -6.40 0.35 6.27
C ARG A 151 -5.64 1.50 5.69
N MET A 152 -4.60 1.16 4.93
CA MET A 152 -3.98 2.09 4.01
C MET A 152 -4.77 2.07 2.69
N SER A 153 -5.15 3.24 2.19
CA SER A 153 -6.00 3.39 1.01
C SER A 153 -5.39 4.32 -0.04
N VAL A 154 -5.66 4.05 -1.31
CA VAL A 154 -5.11 4.77 -2.46
C VAL A 154 -6.17 5.68 -3.05
N TRP A 155 -5.85 6.98 -3.17
CA TRP A 155 -6.77 8.01 -3.64
C TRP A 155 -6.19 8.78 -4.81
N SER A 156 -7.02 9.15 -5.78
CA SER A 156 -6.60 10.08 -6.84
C SER A 156 -6.43 11.49 -6.30
N CYS A 157 -5.36 12.16 -6.74
CA CYS A 157 -5.12 13.57 -6.44
C CYS A 157 -6.08 14.49 -7.24
N ALA A 158 -5.94 15.82 -7.05
CA ALA A 158 -6.83 16.84 -7.59
C ALA A 158 -7.04 16.83 -9.12
N ARG A 159 -6.12 16.26 -9.91
CA ARG A 159 -6.27 16.15 -11.38
C ARG A 159 -7.09 14.92 -11.82
N GLY A 160 -7.22 13.91 -10.96
CA GLY A 160 -7.65 12.59 -11.38
C GLY A 160 -6.66 11.91 -12.34
N LEU A 161 -7.11 10.83 -12.98
CA LEU A 161 -6.33 10.06 -13.95
C LEU A 161 -7.12 9.82 -15.23
N ARG A 162 -6.42 9.83 -16.36
CA ARG A 162 -6.98 9.35 -17.65
C ARG A 162 -6.80 7.83 -17.75
N LYS A 163 -7.65 7.21 -18.57
CA LYS A 163 -7.49 5.79 -18.91
C LYS A 163 -6.09 5.55 -19.46
N GLY A 164 -5.42 4.53 -18.94
CA GLY A 164 -4.08 4.13 -19.36
C GLY A 164 -2.94 4.91 -18.69
N GLU A 165 -3.21 5.94 -17.88
CA GLU A 165 -2.16 6.55 -17.06
C GLU A 165 -1.70 5.57 -15.98
N GLU A 166 -0.38 5.53 -15.73
CA GLU A 166 0.18 4.82 -14.58
C GLU A 166 -0.22 5.51 -13.28
N ILE A 167 -0.53 4.71 -12.27
CA ILE A 167 -0.86 5.14 -10.92
C ILE A 167 0.47 5.24 -10.16
N LEU A 168 0.84 6.46 -9.78
CA LEU A 168 2.14 6.81 -9.23
C LEU A 168 2.01 7.61 -7.95
N VAL A 169 2.73 7.18 -6.91
CA VAL A 169 2.83 7.85 -5.59
C VAL A 169 4.20 8.48 -5.41
N SER A 170 4.43 9.14 -4.28
CA SER A 170 5.77 9.41 -3.77
C SER A 170 6.06 8.47 -2.62
N TYR A 171 7.08 7.62 -2.73
CA TYR A 171 7.58 6.74 -1.66
C TYR A 171 8.16 7.53 -0.48
N GLY A 172 8.47 8.81 -0.69
CA GLY A 172 8.94 9.71 0.36
C GLY A 172 10.46 9.77 0.46
N LYS A 173 10.96 10.85 1.07
CA LYS A 173 12.40 11.17 1.09
C LYS A 173 13.22 10.12 1.86
N SER A 174 12.69 9.59 2.95
CA SER A 174 13.38 8.61 3.80
C SER A 174 13.63 7.29 3.07
N TRP A 175 12.65 6.84 2.27
CA TRP A 175 12.78 5.62 1.47
C TRP A 175 13.94 5.71 0.46
N TRP A 176 14.06 6.85 -0.23
CA TRP A 176 15.13 7.10 -1.20
C TRP A 176 16.50 7.25 -0.53
N LYS A 177 16.58 7.94 0.61
CA LYS A 177 17.84 8.08 1.37
C LYS A 177 18.42 6.74 1.78
N ALA A 178 17.58 5.78 2.20
CA ALA A 178 18.02 4.44 2.60
C ALA A 178 18.66 3.62 1.46
N ARG A 179 18.46 4.03 0.20
CA ARG A 179 18.90 3.30 -1.01
C ARG A 179 19.88 4.10 -1.88
N SER A 180 20.37 5.24 -1.38
CA SER A 180 21.31 6.12 -2.09
C SER A 180 22.77 5.94 -1.61
N GLN A 181 23.12 4.78 -1.04
CA GLN A 181 24.49 4.42 -0.66
C GLN A 181 25.06 3.35 -1.57
#